data_AF-A0A1I7ZIT0-F1
#
_entry.id   AF-A0A1I7ZIT0-F1
#
_cell.length_a   1.000
_cell.length_b   1.000
_cell.length_c   1.000
_cell.angle_alpha   90.00
_cell.angle_beta   90.00
_cell.angle_gamma   90.00
#
_symmetry.space_group_name_H-M   'P 1'
#
loop_
_entity.id
_entity.type
_entity.pdbx_description
1 polymer ?
#
loop_
_entity_poly.entity_id
_entity_poly.type
_entity_poly.pdbx_seq_one_letter_code
_entity_poly.pdbx_strand_id
1 'polypeptide(L)'
;MCEGASQRYEAKEAVATRDEKMAPRNAIAPMGQQNPSVMTNAEMARALKEMENEQNTAKNEMRRQKLRKMKEIAMDWGAQTSCHGVAHIVDASSALTVFIWAFILICCLAGFVFLFTYSLREYLANEKLVGIEMSLKEIVFPSVTICNTNPYKLNTIKLTPELDALLIVYKQAQRGDSLS
;
A
#
# COMPACT_ATOMS: atom_id res chain seq x y z
N MET A 1 -16.47 -4.93 32.23
CA MET A 1 -17.83 -4.81 32.77
C MET A 1 -18.76 -5.08 31.60
N CYS A 2 -19.19 -6.34 31.46
CA CYS A 2 -19.94 -6.85 30.30
C CYS A 2 -21.27 -7.39 30.79
N GLU A 3 -22.33 -6.60 30.68
CA GLU A 3 -23.71 -7.07 30.80
C GLU A 3 -24.39 -6.80 29.46
N GLY A 4 -24.75 -7.87 28.75
CA GLY A 4 -25.38 -7.76 27.43
C GLY A 4 -25.40 -9.05 26.63
N ALA A 5 -24.60 -10.06 27.03
CA ALA A 5 -24.52 -11.33 26.32
C ALA A 5 -25.62 -12.34 26.70
N SER A 6 -26.57 -12.05 27.61
CA SER A 6 -27.43 -13.09 28.22
C SER A 6 -28.84 -13.26 27.61
N GLN A 7 -29.22 -12.53 26.56
CA GLN A 7 -30.60 -12.59 26.02
C GLN A 7 -30.75 -13.25 24.64
N ARG A 8 -29.70 -13.88 24.09
CA ARG A 8 -29.74 -14.40 22.71
C ARG A 8 -29.87 -15.93 22.58
N TYR A 9 -29.94 -16.66 23.69
CA TYR A 9 -29.89 -18.13 23.68
C TYR A 9 -31.25 -18.82 23.81
N GLU A 10 -32.33 -18.13 24.19
CA GLU A 10 -33.66 -18.74 24.43
C GLU A 10 -34.65 -18.61 23.26
N ALA A 11 -34.17 -18.44 22.02
CA ALA A 11 -35.05 -18.25 20.86
C ALA A 11 -34.90 -19.33 19.77
N LYS A 12 -34.41 -20.53 20.12
CA LYS A 12 -34.20 -21.61 19.13
C LYS A 12 -34.97 -22.92 19.34
N GLU A 13 -35.87 -23.00 20.32
CA GLU A 13 -36.76 -24.16 20.46
C GLU A 13 -38.24 -23.73 20.56
N ALA A 14 -38.84 -23.52 19.40
CA ALA A 14 -40.29 -23.63 19.23
C ALA A 14 -40.56 -24.14 17.82
N VAL A 15 -40.42 -25.46 17.71
CA VAL A 15 -40.77 -26.28 16.55
C VAL A 15 -42.29 -26.37 16.44
N ALA A 16 -42.75 -26.30 15.18
CA ALA A 16 -44.00 -26.83 14.65
C ALA A 16 -45.33 -26.40 15.30
N THR A 17 -46.06 -25.57 14.57
CA THR A 17 -47.47 -25.81 14.23
C THR A 17 -47.82 -24.87 13.07
N ARG A 18 -48.00 -25.45 11.88
CA ARG A 18 -48.57 -24.72 10.74
C ARG A 18 -50.08 -24.87 10.86
N ASP A 19 -50.74 -23.83 11.36
CA ASP A 19 -52.19 -23.74 11.39
C ASP A 19 -52.75 -23.75 9.96
N GLU A 20 -53.53 -24.79 9.70
CA GLU A 20 -54.40 -24.94 8.56
C GLU A 20 -55.59 -23.97 8.73
N LYS A 21 -55.56 -22.81 8.07
CA LYS A 21 -56.73 -21.93 7.96
C LYS A 21 -57.35 -22.01 6.56
N MET A 22 -58.38 -22.86 6.53
CA MET A 22 -59.53 -22.89 5.64
C MET A 22 -59.91 -21.50 5.08
N ALA A 23 -59.83 -21.35 3.75
CA ALA A 23 -60.45 -20.25 3.00
C ALA A 23 -61.63 -20.80 2.18
N PRO A 24 -62.68 -20.00 1.93
CA PRO A 24 -64.01 -20.51 1.59
C PRO A 24 -64.10 -21.07 0.17
N ARG A 25 -64.84 -22.18 0.08
CA ARG A 25 -65.34 -22.79 -1.16
C ARG A 25 -66.30 -21.81 -1.81
N ASN A 26 -65.91 -21.17 -2.92
CA ASN A 26 -66.82 -20.35 -3.71
C ASN A 26 -66.61 -20.55 -5.22
N ALA A 27 -67.74 -20.87 -5.87
CA ALA A 27 -68.06 -20.81 -7.29
C ALA A 27 -67.16 -21.57 -8.28
N ILE A 28 -67.68 -22.73 -8.70
CA ILE A 28 -67.36 -23.35 -9.99
C ILE A 28 -67.87 -22.39 -11.08
N ALA A 29 -66.96 -21.72 -11.77
CA ALA A 29 -67.25 -21.04 -13.04
C ALA A 29 -67.46 -22.10 -14.14
N PRO A 30 -68.36 -21.87 -15.12
CA PRO A 30 -68.62 -22.86 -16.15
C PRO A 30 -67.38 -23.05 -17.02
N MET A 31 -66.99 -24.32 -17.23
CA MET A 31 -66.00 -24.70 -18.22
C MET A 31 -66.51 -24.35 -19.62
N GLY A 32 -66.11 -23.17 -20.11
CA GLY A 32 -66.08 -22.88 -21.54
C GLY A 32 -64.98 -23.71 -22.18
N GLN A 33 -65.32 -24.42 -23.25
CA GLN A 33 -64.41 -25.21 -24.08
C GLN A 33 -63.13 -24.44 -24.43
N GLN A 34 -61.97 -24.99 -24.06
CA GLN A 34 -60.71 -24.68 -24.70
C GLN A 34 -60.19 -25.92 -25.44
N ASN A 35 -60.06 -25.76 -26.75
CA ASN A 35 -59.48 -26.67 -27.71
C ASN A 35 -57.98 -26.89 -27.37
N PRO A 36 -57.46 -28.11 -27.25
CA PRO A 36 -56.15 -28.38 -26.63
C PRO A 36 -54.90 -28.03 -27.48
N SER A 37 -54.95 -27.05 -28.39
CA SER A 37 -53.82 -26.83 -29.32
C SER A 37 -53.42 -25.40 -29.69
N VAL A 38 -53.94 -24.34 -29.05
CA VAL A 38 -53.36 -22.98 -29.28
C VAL A 38 -53.40 -22.14 -28.00
N MET A 39 -52.30 -22.15 -27.24
CA MET A 39 -52.02 -21.12 -26.24
C MET A 39 -51.81 -19.80 -26.97
N THR A 40 -52.56 -18.75 -26.62
CA THR A 40 -52.42 -17.46 -27.31
C THR A 40 -51.04 -16.85 -26.99
N ASN A 41 -50.45 -16.11 -27.94
CA ASN A 41 -49.12 -15.50 -27.76
C ASN A 41 -49.02 -14.64 -26.48
N ALA A 42 -50.13 -14.05 -26.05
CA ALA A 42 -50.22 -13.25 -24.83
C ALA A 42 -50.14 -14.10 -23.54
N GLU A 43 -50.70 -15.31 -23.53
CA GLU A 43 -50.63 -16.24 -22.40
C GLU A 43 -49.23 -16.85 -22.29
N MET A 44 -48.62 -17.22 -23.42
CA MET A 44 -47.24 -17.73 -23.47
C MET A 44 -46.23 -16.70 -22.94
N ALA A 45 -46.40 -15.42 -23.31
CA ALA A 45 -45.53 -14.34 -22.85
C ALA A 45 -45.65 -14.07 -21.33
N ARG A 46 -46.83 -14.28 -20.74
CA ARG A 46 -47.03 -14.12 -19.29
C ARG A 46 -46.32 -15.23 -18.51
N ALA A 47 -46.46 -16.49 -18.96
CA ALA A 47 -45.81 -17.63 -18.33
C ALA A 47 -44.27 -17.53 -18.34
N LEU A 48 -43.66 -17.07 -19.45
CA LEU A 48 -42.20 -16.84 -19.52
C LEU A 48 -41.75 -15.77 -18.52
N LYS A 49 -42.51 -14.68 -18.40
CA LYS A 49 -42.21 -13.58 -17.49
C LYS A 49 -42.31 -13.99 -16.01
N GLU A 50 -43.24 -14.88 -15.69
CA GLU A 50 -43.40 -15.44 -14.34
C GLU A 50 -42.21 -16.33 -13.97
N MET A 51 -41.82 -17.26 -14.84
CA MET A 51 -40.64 -18.10 -14.62
C MET A 51 -39.36 -17.28 -14.47
N GLU A 52 -39.19 -16.24 -15.29
CA GLU A 52 -38.04 -15.33 -15.18
C GLU A 52 -38.06 -14.57 -13.83
N ASN A 53 -39.23 -14.12 -13.38
CA ASN A 53 -39.37 -13.43 -12.09
C ASN A 53 -39.07 -14.35 -10.90
N GLU A 54 -39.48 -15.62 -10.95
CA GLU A 54 -39.16 -16.62 -9.92
C GLU A 54 -37.66 -16.94 -9.90
N GLN A 55 -37.04 -17.13 -11.07
CA GLN A 55 -35.59 -17.33 -11.19
C GLN A 55 -34.82 -16.11 -10.67
N ASN A 56 -35.27 -14.90 -10.99
CA ASN A 56 -34.67 -13.66 -10.51
C ASN A 56 -34.80 -13.53 -8.99
N THR A 57 -35.95 -13.89 -8.42
CA THR A 57 -36.18 -13.93 -6.97
C THR A 57 -35.22 -14.91 -6.28
N ALA A 58 -35.16 -16.15 -6.75
CA ALA A 58 -34.27 -17.19 -6.20
C ALA A 58 -32.79 -16.79 -6.29
N LYS A 59 -32.37 -16.20 -7.41
CA LYS A 59 -31.01 -15.67 -7.60
C LYS A 59 -30.70 -14.52 -6.64
N ASN A 60 -31.65 -13.63 -6.42
CA ASN A 60 -31.51 -12.50 -5.50
C ASN A 60 -31.44 -12.96 -4.03
N GLU A 61 -32.22 -13.96 -3.65
CA GLU A 61 -32.16 -14.58 -2.31
C GLU A 61 -30.82 -15.25 -2.06
N MET A 62 -30.32 -16.01 -3.04
CA MET A 62 -28.98 -16.61 -2.96
C MET A 62 -27.87 -15.56 -2.80
N ARG A 63 -27.94 -14.46 -3.58
CA ARG A 63 -27.01 -13.33 -3.45
C ARG A 63 -27.06 -12.73 -2.05
N ARG A 64 -28.26 -12.47 -1.53
CA ARG A 64 -28.46 -11.92 -0.18
C ARG A 64 -27.89 -12.85 0.90
N GLN A 65 -28.08 -14.17 0.79
CA GLN A 65 -27.46 -15.13 1.70
C GLN A 65 -25.92 -15.08 1.64
N LYS A 66 -25.35 -15.07 0.43
CA LYS A 66 -23.90 -14.96 0.25
C LYS A 66 -23.35 -13.66 0.85
N LEU A 67 -24.02 -12.54 0.60
CA LEU A 67 -23.68 -11.23 1.16
C LEU A 67 -23.73 -11.21 2.70
N ARG A 68 -24.75 -11.85 3.30
CA ARG A 68 -24.84 -11.97 4.77
C ARG A 68 -23.69 -12.79 5.35
N LYS A 69 -23.41 -13.96 4.78
CA LYS A 69 -22.28 -14.79 5.21
C LYS A 69 -20.95 -14.07 5.06
N MET A 70 -20.75 -13.41 3.92
CA MET A 70 -19.51 -12.67 3.67
C MET A 70 -19.36 -11.48 4.62
N LYS A 71 -20.46 -10.80 4.97
CA LYS A 71 -20.47 -9.74 5.99
C LYS A 71 -20.10 -10.30 7.36
N GLU A 72 -20.67 -11.43 7.78
CA GLU A 72 -20.35 -12.08 9.05
C GLU A 72 -18.87 -12.44 9.13
N ILE A 73 -18.32 -13.07 8.09
CA ILE A 73 -16.90 -13.43 7.99
C ILE A 73 -16.02 -12.17 8.05
N ALA A 74 -16.38 -11.12 7.31
CA ALA A 74 -15.61 -9.87 7.30
C ALA A 74 -15.63 -9.16 8.66
N MET A 75 -16.75 -9.21 9.38
CA MET A 75 -16.87 -8.64 10.72
C MET A 75 -16.05 -9.43 11.74
N ASP A 76 -16.10 -10.76 11.70
CA ASP A 76 -15.33 -11.62 12.61
C ASP A 76 -13.82 -11.46 12.40
N TRP A 77 -13.39 -11.46 11.13
CA TRP A 77 -12.00 -11.19 10.78
C TRP A 77 -11.55 -9.78 11.19
N GLY A 78 -12.38 -8.77 10.95
CA GLY A 78 -12.07 -7.39 11.29
C GLY A 78 -12.02 -7.11 12.79
N ALA A 79 -12.66 -7.94 13.61
CA ALA A 79 -12.54 -7.89 15.07
C ALA A 79 -11.27 -8.58 15.59
N GLN A 80 -10.77 -9.59 14.88
CA GLN A 80 -9.59 -10.39 15.29
C GLN A 80 -8.27 -9.88 14.70
N THR A 81 -8.31 -9.01 13.69
CA THR A 81 -7.10 -8.46 13.05
C THR A 81 -6.32 -7.55 13.98
N SER A 82 -4.98 -7.55 13.84
CA SER A 82 -4.09 -6.64 14.57
C SER A 82 -4.17 -5.18 14.07
N CYS A 83 -4.87 -4.93 12.96
CA CYS A 83 -5.09 -3.58 12.45
C CYS A 83 -6.15 -2.85 13.30
N HIS A 84 -5.71 -2.11 14.31
CA HIS A 84 -6.59 -1.35 15.22
C HIS A 84 -7.62 -0.45 14.53
N GLY A 85 -7.31 0.11 13.35
CA GLY A 85 -8.26 0.94 12.59
C GLY A 85 -9.42 0.16 11.97
N VAL A 86 -9.24 -1.13 11.67
CA VAL A 86 -10.30 -1.98 11.09
C VAL A 86 -11.33 -2.38 12.15
N ALA A 87 -10.89 -2.61 13.39
CA ALA A 87 -11.79 -2.92 14.51
C ALA A 87 -12.79 -1.79 14.78
N HIS A 88 -12.35 -0.52 14.72
CA HIS A 88 -13.23 0.64 14.88
C HIS A 88 -14.25 0.80 13.74
N ILE A 89 -13.93 0.34 12.53
CA ILE A 89 -14.88 0.32 11.41
C ILE A 89 -15.96 -0.74 11.62
N VAL A 90 -15.61 -1.90 12.19
CA VAL A 90 -16.55 -3.00 12.46
C VAL A 90 -17.50 -2.69 13.63
N ASP A 91 -17.02 -1.98 14.64
CA ASP A 91 -17.79 -1.60 15.84
C ASP A 91 -18.68 -0.35 15.62
N ALA A 92 -18.43 0.43 14.57
CA ALA A 92 -19.17 1.65 14.28
C ALA A 92 -20.65 1.36 13.92
N SER A 93 -21.56 1.93 14.71
CA SER A 93 -23.01 1.79 14.53
C SER A 93 -23.60 2.74 13.47
N SER A 94 -22.93 3.85 13.17
CA SER A 94 -23.36 4.87 12.21
C SER A 94 -22.50 4.87 10.95
N ALA A 95 -23.14 5.04 9.79
CA ALA A 95 -22.47 5.11 8.50
C ALA A 95 -21.46 6.27 8.43
N LEU A 96 -21.73 7.41 9.06
CA LEU A 96 -20.80 8.54 9.07
C LEU A 96 -19.51 8.20 9.82
N THR A 97 -19.62 7.51 10.94
CA THR A 97 -18.47 7.09 11.75
C THR A 97 -17.62 6.07 10.99
N VAL A 98 -18.26 5.16 10.23
CA VAL A 98 -17.57 4.24 9.30
C VAL A 98 -16.78 5.02 8.25
N PHE A 99 -17.38 6.03 7.63
CA PHE A 99 -16.69 6.85 6.62
C PHE A 99 -15.48 7.59 7.20
N ILE A 100 -15.61 8.16 8.40
CA ILE A 100 -14.50 8.86 9.06
C ILE A 100 -13.34 7.90 9.35
N TRP A 101 -13.62 6.73 9.95
CA TRP A 101 -12.57 5.75 10.24
C TRP A 101 -11.94 5.16 8.98
N ALA A 102 -12.74 4.90 7.94
CA ALA A 102 -12.22 4.48 6.64
C ALA A 102 -11.32 5.55 6.02
N PHE A 103 -11.72 6.82 6.08
CA PHE A 103 -10.91 7.93 5.57
C PHE A 103 -9.59 8.06 6.32
N ILE A 104 -9.60 8.00 7.65
CA ILE A 104 -8.38 8.02 8.48
C ILE A 104 -7.45 6.87 8.09
N LEU A 105 -7.99 5.66 7.95
CA LEU A 105 -7.20 4.48 7.59
C LEU A 105 -6.56 4.62 6.19
N ILE A 106 -7.29 5.18 5.23
CA ILE A 106 -6.76 5.47 3.89
C ILE A 106 -5.65 6.53 3.95
N CYS A 107 -5.86 7.62 4.71
CA CYS A 107 -4.84 8.66 4.89
C CYS A 107 -3.57 8.10 5.54
N CYS A 108 -3.70 7.27 6.58
CA CYS A 108 -2.56 6.60 7.21
C CYS A 108 -1.84 5.67 6.24
N LEU A 109 -2.57 4.89 5.44
CA LEU A 109 -1.97 4.01 4.44
C LEU A 109 -1.22 4.81 3.35
N ALA A 110 -1.81 5.90 2.86
CA ALA A 110 -1.17 6.77 1.89
C ALA A 110 0.10 7.42 2.45
N GLY A 111 0.06 7.93 3.69
CA GLY A 111 1.22 8.47 4.39
C GLY A 111 2.30 7.42 4.60
N PHE A 112 1.92 6.20 4.99
CA PHE A 112 2.85 5.08 5.14
C PHE A 112 3.54 4.74 3.81
N VAL A 113 2.80 4.63 2.70
CA VAL A 113 3.38 4.37 1.37
C VAL A 113 4.32 5.50 0.94
N PHE A 114 3.94 6.76 1.19
CA PHE A 114 4.80 7.90 0.90
C PHE A 114 6.11 7.86 1.72
N LEU A 115 6.03 7.70 3.04
CA LEU A 115 7.22 7.61 3.90
C LEU A 115 8.07 6.39 3.53
N PHE A 116 7.46 5.25 3.29
CA PHE A 116 8.16 4.02 2.94
C PHE A 116 8.91 4.18 1.61
N THR A 117 8.27 4.73 0.58
CA THR A 117 8.93 4.96 -0.72
C THR A 117 10.02 6.02 -0.62
N TYR A 118 9.84 7.06 0.19
CA TYR A 118 10.87 8.06 0.48
C TYR A 118 12.08 7.42 1.16
N SER A 119 11.89 6.74 2.29
CA SER A 119 12.96 6.05 3.01
C SER A 119 13.64 4.96 2.18
N LEU A 120 12.88 4.24 1.35
CA LEU A 120 13.45 3.22 0.46
C LEU A 120 14.37 3.84 -0.60
N ARG A 121 13.99 5.01 -1.16
CA ARG A 121 14.84 5.75 -2.10
C ARG A 121 16.12 6.22 -1.43
N GLU A 122 16.02 6.79 -0.23
CA GLU A 122 17.17 7.22 0.56
C GLU A 122 18.12 6.05 0.86
N TYR A 123 17.55 4.92 1.28
CA TYR A 123 18.32 3.70 1.56
C TYR A 123 19.06 3.20 0.31
N LEU A 124 18.38 3.15 -0.84
CA LEU A 124 18.97 2.72 -2.11
C LEU A 124 19.95 3.75 -2.72
N ALA A 125 19.92 5.01 -2.28
CA ALA A 125 20.91 6.01 -2.67
C ALA A 125 22.30 5.71 -2.10
N ASN A 126 22.41 4.76 -1.13
CA ASN A 126 23.67 4.34 -0.50
C ASN A 126 24.49 5.53 0.03
N GLU A 127 23.81 6.53 0.62
CA GLU A 127 24.51 7.67 1.18
C GLU A 127 25.35 7.23 2.38
N LYS A 128 26.66 7.50 2.29
CA LYS A 128 27.63 7.15 3.33
C LYS A 128 27.90 8.37 4.20
N LEU A 129 27.38 8.36 5.41
CA LEU A 129 27.79 9.34 6.42
C LEU A 129 29.15 8.91 6.99
N VAL A 130 30.19 9.69 6.70
CA VAL A 130 31.51 9.49 7.30
C VAL A 130 31.53 10.25 8.63
N GLY A 131 31.47 9.51 9.74
CA GLY A 131 31.71 10.06 11.08
C GLY A 131 33.20 10.29 11.29
N ILE A 132 33.61 11.56 11.43
CA ILE A 132 34.99 11.91 11.78
C ILE A 132 35.09 11.93 13.30
N GLU A 133 35.50 10.79 13.87
CA GLU A 133 35.83 10.69 15.28
C GLU A 133 37.30 11.08 15.49
N MET A 134 37.52 12.19 16.21
CA MET A 134 38.87 12.63 16.61
C MET A 134 39.34 11.81 17.81
N SER A 135 39.79 10.58 17.55
CA SER A 135 40.41 9.75 18.58
C SER A 135 41.86 10.18 18.81
N LEU A 136 42.18 10.57 20.04
CA LEU A 136 43.53 10.90 20.48
C LEU A 136 44.35 9.62 20.69
N LYS A 137 44.69 8.93 19.59
CA LYS A 137 45.66 7.83 19.62
C LYS A 137 47.08 8.38 19.53
N GLU A 138 48.02 7.67 20.14
CA GLU A 138 49.44 7.84 19.88
C GLU A 138 49.68 7.52 18.40
N ILE A 139 49.87 8.57 17.58
CA ILE A 139 50.05 8.44 16.14
C ILE A 139 51.53 8.22 15.83
N VAL A 140 51.80 7.36 14.84
CA VAL A 140 53.15 7.16 14.33
C VAL A 140 53.61 8.46 13.67
N PHE A 141 54.82 8.92 14.00
CA PHE A 141 55.40 10.09 13.36
C PHE A 141 55.51 9.83 11.84
N PRO A 142 54.97 10.71 10.97
CA PRO A 142 54.97 10.48 9.53
C PRO A 142 56.40 10.53 8.98
N SER A 143 56.63 9.88 7.83
CA SER A 143 57.88 10.08 7.11
C SER A 143 57.91 11.51 6.57
N VAL A 144 58.77 12.35 7.16
CA VAL A 144 59.01 13.71 6.67
C VAL A 144 60.10 13.64 5.63
N THR A 145 59.73 13.89 4.36
CA THR A 145 60.70 14.08 3.29
C THR A 145 60.91 15.56 3.06
N ILE A 146 62.12 16.06 3.35
CA ILE A 146 62.49 17.44 3.07
C ILE A 146 63.30 17.45 1.78
N CYS A 147 62.81 18.15 0.76
CA CYS A 147 63.57 18.42 -0.46
C CYS A 147 64.13 19.84 -0.44
N ASN A 148 65.33 20.00 -1.00
CA ASN A 148 65.86 21.33 -1.29
C ASN A 148 65.04 21.91 -2.46
N THR A 149 64.50 23.12 -2.30
CA THR A 149 63.81 23.85 -3.38
C THR A 149 64.70 24.03 -4.60
N ASN A 150 66.02 24.08 -4.39
CA ASN A 150 66.96 24.08 -5.48
C ASN A 150 67.26 22.64 -5.96
N PRO A 151 66.86 22.27 -7.20
CA PRO A 151 67.11 20.95 -7.76
C PRO A 151 68.59 20.68 -8.07
N TYR A 152 69.44 21.71 -8.14
CA TYR A 152 70.83 21.57 -8.60
C TYR A 152 71.84 22.27 -7.69
N LYS A 153 72.96 21.59 -7.42
CA LYS A 153 74.09 22.21 -6.68
C LYS A 153 74.90 23.07 -7.62
N LEU A 154 75.14 24.34 -7.26
CA LEU A 154 75.91 25.30 -8.07
C LEU A 154 77.30 24.77 -8.44
N ASN A 155 77.98 24.10 -7.50
CA ASN A 155 79.29 23.51 -7.77
C ASN A 155 79.20 22.40 -8.82
N THR A 156 78.18 21.53 -8.75
CA THR A 156 77.99 20.45 -9.73
C THR A 156 77.65 20.97 -11.13
N ILE A 157 76.91 22.09 -11.22
CA ILE A 157 76.60 22.74 -12.49
C ILE A 157 77.89 23.21 -13.19
N LYS A 158 78.81 23.85 -12.46
CA LYS A 158 80.08 24.35 -13.01
C LYS A 158 81.01 23.24 -13.53
N LEU A 159 80.87 22.02 -13.04
CA LEU A 159 81.64 20.87 -13.55
C LEU A 159 81.11 20.37 -14.91
N THR A 160 79.89 20.73 -15.29
CA THR A 160 79.27 20.28 -16.54
C THR A 160 79.13 21.49 -17.49
N PRO A 161 79.95 21.59 -18.55
CA PRO A 161 80.01 22.80 -19.38
C PRO A 161 78.66 23.15 -20.03
N GLU A 162 77.87 22.13 -20.39
CA GLU A 162 76.52 22.28 -20.94
C GLU A 162 75.55 22.96 -19.96
N LEU A 163 75.64 22.60 -18.68
CA LEU A 163 74.73 23.12 -17.65
C LEU A 163 75.15 24.50 -17.15
N ASP A 164 76.44 24.82 -17.18
CA ASP A 164 76.96 26.14 -16.83
C ASP A 164 76.58 27.20 -17.88
N ALA A 165 76.65 26.86 -19.17
CA ALA A 165 76.19 27.72 -20.25
C ALA A 165 74.68 28.04 -20.12
N LEU A 166 73.86 27.03 -19.82
CA LEU A 166 72.43 27.21 -19.58
C LEU A 166 72.15 28.08 -18.36
N LEU A 167 72.93 27.93 -17.29
CA LEU A 167 72.81 28.74 -16.07
C LEU A 167 73.12 30.22 -16.32
N ILE A 168 74.07 30.53 -17.20
CA ILE A 168 74.40 31.92 -17.59
C ILE A 168 73.22 32.57 -18.31
N VAL A 169 72.67 31.90 -19.33
CA VAL A 169 71.51 32.40 -20.09
C VAL A 169 70.29 32.58 -19.20
N TYR A 170 70.02 31.61 -18.33
CA TYR A 170 68.92 31.69 -17.37
C TYR A 170 69.06 32.87 -16.40
N LYS A 171 70.27 33.12 -15.88
CA LYS A 171 70.53 34.26 -14.98
C LYS A 171 70.41 35.62 -15.68
N GLN A 172 70.75 35.71 -16.96
CA GLN A 172 70.56 36.91 -17.76
C GLN A 172 69.06 37.20 -17.95
N ALA A 173 68.29 36.18 -18.33
CA ALA A 173 66.84 36.31 -18.48
C ALA A 173 66.13 36.69 -17.17
N GLN A 174 66.57 36.15 -16.03
CA GLN A 174 66.01 36.48 -14.71
C GLN A 174 66.36 37.88 -14.21
N ARG A 175 67.49 38.46 -14.64
CA ARG A 175 67.88 39.82 -14.26
C ARG A 175 67.07 40.90 -14.96
N GLY A 176 66.19 40.54 -15.90
CA GLY A 176 65.40 41.51 -16.66
C GLY A 176 66.25 42.31 -17.64
N ASP A 177 67.48 41.86 -17.92
CA ASP A 177 68.27 42.36 -19.03
C ASP A 177 67.59 41.84 -20.30
N SER A 178 66.63 42.64 -20.75
CA SER A 178 66.09 42.57 -22.09
C SER A 178 67.30 42.55 -23.02
N LEU A 179 67.43 41.50 -23.82
CA LEU A 179 68.37 41.47 -24.94
C LEU A 179 67.95 42.58 -25.91
N SER A 180 68.49 43.78 -25.68
CA SER A 180 68.47 44.94 -26.58
C SER A 180 69.79 45.65 -26.45
#